data_AF-A0A7S0WXE9-F1
#
_entry.id   AF-A0A7S0WXE9-F1
#
_cell.length_a   1.000
_cell.length_b   1.000
_cell.length_c   1.000
_cell.angle_alpha   90.00
_cell.angle_beta   90.00
_cell.angle_gamma   90.00
#
_symmetry.space_group_name_H-M   'P 1'
#
loop_
_entity.id
_entity.type
_entity.pdbx_description
1 polymer ?
#
loop_
_entity_poly.entity_id
_entity_poly.type
_entity_poly.pdbx_seq_one_letter_code
_entity_poly.pdbx_strand_id
1 'polypeptide(L)'
;IAMSGELHTAVRKGDLSQLRQLYVSKPDEIGSVDEDGNTVLHLATFHEHPDIIDFISALPRVEDLKKFPVRGVNMRDQSPLSLAKDSKNVSVIRALKRLNHQLVKCQG
;
A
#
# COMPACT_ATOMS: atom_id res chain seq x y z
N ILE A 1 -11.64 -4.54 19.48
CA ILE A 1 -12.30 -4.80 18.17
C ILE A 1 -11.32 -4.30 17.12
N ALA A 2 -10.76 -5.18 16.29
CA ALA A 2 -9.57 -4.89 15.49
C ALA A 2 -9.90 -3.97 14.30
N MET A 3 -9.48 -2.71 14.41
CA MET A 3 -9.69 -1.64 13.42
C MET A 3 -8.82 -1.80 12.17
N SER A 4 -7.73 -2.59 12.25
CA SER A 4 -6.94 -2.99 11.08
C SER A 4 -7.81 -3.65 9.99
N GLY A 5 -8.90 -4.34 10.39
CA GLY A 5 -9.87 -4.89 9.45
C GLY A 5 -10.55 -3.85 8.57
N GLU A 6 -10.84 -2.64 9.08
CA GLU A 6 -11.50 -1.58 8.31
C GLU A 6 -10.57 -1.01 7.23
N LEU A 7 -9.31 -0.76 7.58
CA LEU A 7 -8.29 -0.31 6.63
C LEU A 7 -8.08 -1.33 5.51
N HIS A 8 -7.87 -2.60 5.86
CA HIS A 8 -7.69 -3.65 4.86
C HIS A 8 -8.94 -3.80 4.00
N THR A 9 -10.14 -3.74 4.59
CA THR A 9 -11.40 -3.83 3.85
C THR A 9 -11.57 -2.69 2.86
N ALA A 10 -11.29 -1.44 3.26
CA ALA A 10 -11.33 -0.28 2.37
C ALA A 10 -10.42 -0.50 1.16
N VAL A 11 -9.19 -0.96 1.40
CA VAL A 11 -8.21 -1.21 0.33
C VAL A 11 -8.63 -2.36 -0.57
N ARG A 12 -9.12 -3.48 -0.03
CA ARG A 12 -9.62 -4.61 -0.84
C ARG A 12 -10.78 -4.18 -1.75
N LYS A 13 -11.63 -3.28 -1.28
CA LYS A 13 -12.77 -2.73 -2.05
C LYS A 13 -12.40 -1.61 -3.03
N GLY A 14 -11.19 -1.06 -2.97
CA GLY A 14 -10.84 0.14 -3.74
C GLY A 14 -11.49 1.42 -3.20
N ASP A 15 -11.93 1.43 -1.93
CA ASP A 15 -12.60 2.58 -1.33
C ASP A 15 -11.58 3.65 -0.90
N LEU A 16 -11.14 4.44 -1.87
CA LEU A 16 -10.20 5.52 -1.66
C LEU A 16 -10.73 6.59 -0.70
N SER A 17 -12.05 6.81 -0.66
CA SER A 17 -12.67 7.79 0.26
C SER A 17 -12.55 7.35 1.71
N GLN A 18 -12.87 6.09 2.00
CA GLN A 18 -12.72 5.51 3.33
C GLN A 18 -11.24 5.45 3.72
N LEU A 19 -10.34 5.06 2.81
CA LEU A 19 -8.90 5.05 3.06
C LEU A 19 -8.38 6.45 3.46
N ARG A 20 -8.84 7.51 2.77
CA ARG A 20 -8.47 8.90 3.12
C ARG A 20 -8.95 9.29 4.51
N GLN A 21 -10.18 8.93 4.87
CA GLN A 21 -10.71 9.22 6.21
C GLN A 21 -9.93 8.47 7.29
N LEU A 22 -9.59 7.20 7.05
CA LEU A 22 -8.77 6.40 7.96
C LEU A 22 -7.36 6.97 8.10
N TYR A 23 -6.74 7.44 7.02
CA TYR A 23 -5.45 8.12 7.08
C TYR A 23 -5.48 9.38 7.95
N VAL A 24 -6.52 10.21 7.82
CA VAL A 24 -6.66 11.45 8.60
C VAL A 24 -6.97 11.16 10.07
N SER A 25 -7.84 10.20 10.33
CA SER A 25 -8.28 9.87 11.69
C SER A 25 -7.26 9.06 12.48
N LYS A 26 -6.54 8.15 11.80
CA LYS A 26 -5.62 7.18 12.43
C LYS A 26 -4.38 6.94 11.55
N PRO A 27 -3.50 7.96 11.40
CA PRO A 27 -2.33 7.86 10.54
C PRO A 27 -1.32 6.78 10.97
N ASP A 28 -1.38 6.30 12.22
CA ASP A 28 -0.47 5.27 12.72
C ASP A 28 -0.91 3.85 12.36
N GLU A 29 -2.21 3.63 12.11
CA GLU A 29 -2.72 2.31 11.71
C GLU A 29 -2.44 2.00 10.24
N ILE A 30 -2.05 2.99 9.44
CA ILE A 30 -1.91 2.83 7.99
C ILE A 30 -0.76 1.90 7.57
N GLY A 31 0.21 1.70 8.46
CA GLY A 31 1.30 0.74 8.30
C GLY A 31 1.00 -0.66 8.85
N SER A 32 -0.24 -0.92 9.28
CA SER A 32 -0.62 -2.25 9.76
C SER A 32 -0.62 -3.28 8.63
N VAL A 33 -0.51 -4.54 9.03
CA VAL A 33 -0.57 -5.71 8.14
C VAL A 33 -1.76 -6.57 8.51
N ASP A 34 -2.31 -7.30 7.54
CA ASP A 34 -3.36 -8.30 7.78
C ASP A 34 -2.78 -9.61 8.34
N GLU A 35 -3.66 -10.61 8.49
CA GLU A 35 -3.31 -11.92 9.05
C GLU A 35 -2.26 -12.69 8.23
N ASP A 36 -2.12 -12.38 6.93
CA ASP A 36 -1.12 -12.96 6.03
C ASP A 36 0.17 -12.11 5.96
N GLY A 37 0.26 -11.06 6.79
CA GLY A 37 1.35 -10.08 6.72
C GLY A 37 1.25 -9.15 5.51
N ASN A 38 0.10 -9.07 4.84
CA ASN A 38 -0.09 -8.15 3.72
C ASN A 38 -0.25 -6.72 4.25
N THR A 39 0.61 -5.83 3.78
CA THR A 39 0.39 -4.38 3.91
C THR A 39 -0.71 -3.90 2.97
N VAL A 40 -1.19 -2.67 3.13
CA VAL A 40 -2.13 -2.08 2.17
C VAL A 40 -1.60 -2.04 0.73
N LEU A 41 -0.27 -1.98 0.52
CA LEU A 41 0.30 -2.04 -0.83
C LEU A 41 0.17 -3.43 -1.46
N HIS A 42 0.31 -4.50 -0.67
CA HIS A 42 0.05 -5.86 -1.14
C HIS A 42 -1.41 -6.00 -1.55
N LEU A 43 -2.34 -5.53 -0.71
CA LEU A 43 -3.77 -5.61 -0.97
C LEU A 43 -4.18 -4.77 -2.18
N ALA A 44 -3.72 -3.52 -2.28
CA ALA A 44 -3.98 -2.66 -3.44
C ALA A 44 -3.41 -3.27 -4.73
N THR A 45 -2.28 -3.97 -4.64
CA THR A 45 -1.70 -4.68 -5.78
C THR A 45 -2.53 -5.90 -6.18
N PHE A 46 -2.86 -6.75 -5.22
CA PHE A 46 -3.59 -8.00 -5.42
C PHE A 46 -4.99 -7.76 -5.98
N HIS A 47 -5.66 -6.71 -5.48
CA HIS A 47 -6.99 -6.31 -5.91
C HIS A 47 -7.01 -5.30 -7.06
N GLU A 48 -5.84 -4.99 -7.65
CA GLU A 48 -5.71 -4.17 -8.85
C GLU A 48 -6.21 -2.71 -8.71
N HIS A 49 -5.88 -2.06 -7.60
CA HIS A 49 -6.25 -0.68 -7.26
C HIS A 49 -5.05 0.28 -7.38
N PRO A 50 -4.66 0.70 -8.60
CA PRO A 50 -3.53 1.62 -8.81
C PRO A 50 -3.77 3.03 -8.25
N ASP A 51 -5.02 3.45 -8.14
CA ASP A 51 -5.45 4.72 -7.56
C ASP A 51 -5.10 4.83 -6.07
N ILE A 52 -5.21 3.74 -5.32
CA ILE A 52 -4.75 3.66 -3.93
C ILE A 52 -3.22 3.81 -3.86
N ILE A 53 -2.49 3.17 -4.77
CA ILE A 53 -1.03 3.25 -4.82
C ILE A 53 -0.59 4.67 -5.19
N ASP A 54 -1.28 5.31 -6.14
CA ASP A 54 -1.03 6.70 -6.53
C ASP A 54 -1.38 7.67 -5.39
N PHE A 55 -2.44 7.42 -4.62
CA PHE A 55 -2.73 8.18 -3.40
C PHE A 55 -1.61 8.07 -2.37
N ILE A 56 -1.13 6.85 -2.09
CA ILE A 56 0.00 6.62 -1.19
C ILE A 56 1.23 7.36 -1.71
N SER A 57 1.50 7.31 -3.02
CA SER A 57 2.62 8.04 -3.64
C SER A 57 2.48 9.57 -3.59
N ALA A 58 1.27 10.08 -3.41
CA ALA A 58 0.97 11.51 -3.31
C ALA A 58 0.87 11.99 -1.85
N LEU A 59 1.16 11.14 -0.87
CA LEU A 59 1.15 11.55 0.54
C LEU A 59 2.21 12.63 0.79
N PRO A 60 1.86 13.70 1.52
CA PRO A 60 2.71 14.89 1.65
C PRO A 60 3.96 14.68 2.52
N ARG A 61 4.01 13.60 3.31
CA ARG A 61 5.14 13.31 4.22
C ARG A 61 5.83 12.02 3.82
N VAL A 62 7.13 12.12 3.51
CA VAL A 62 7.97 10.95 3.22
C VAL A 62 8.01 9.97 4.39
N GLU A 63 7.93 10.46 5.63
CA GLU A 63 7.87 9.61 6.83
C GLU A 63 6.64 8.71 6.86
N ASP A 64 5.51 9.16 6.31
CA ASP A 64 4.32 8.31 6.18
C ASP A 64 4.52 7.23 5.12
N LEU A 65 5.34 7.49 4.09
CA LEU A 65 5.69 6.50 3.07
C LEU A 65 6.50 5.34 3.67
N LYS A 66 7.30 5.58 4.71
CA LYS A 66 8.07 4.52 5.42
C LYS A 66 7.16 3.53 6.14
N LYS A 67 5.94 3.94 6.51
CA LYS A 67 4.92 3.05 7.08
C LYS A 67 4.40 2.03 6.06
N PHE A 68 4.63 2.26 4.77
CA PHE A 68 4.27 1.34 3.69
C PHE A 68 5.52 0.67 3.13
N PRO A 69 5.97 -0.47 3.69
CA PRO A 69 7.17 -1.11 3.19
C PRO A 69 6.90 -1.68 1.79
N VAL A 70 7.29 -0.92 0.76
CA VAL A 70 7.18 -1.30 -0.67
C VAL A 70 8.03 -2.53 -0.99
N ARG A 71 9.07 -2.77 -0.19
CA ARG A 71 9.94 -3.95 -0.26
C ARG A 71 9.65 -4.96 0.86
N GLY A 72 8.72 -4.64 1.76
CA GLY A 72 8.29 -5.58 2.79
C GLY A 72 7.68 -6.79 2.12
N VAL A 73 7.97 -7.96 2.65
CA VAL A 73 7.37 -9.22 2.20
C VAL A 73 6.28 -9.64 3.17
N ASN A 74 5.22 -10.22 2.63
CA ASN A 74 4.20 -10.89 3.42
C ASN A 74 4.69 -12.26 3.91
N MET A 75 3.84 -13.04 4.57
CA MET A 75 4.19 -14.39 5.08
C MET A 75 4.50 -15.41 3.98
N ARG A 76 4.29 -15.07 2.70
CA ARG A 76 4.62 -15.90 1.53
C ARG A 76 5.93 -15.46 0.86
N ASP A 77 6.72 -14.62 1.52
CA ASP A 77 7.93 -14.00 0.96
C ASP A 77 7.67 -13.16 -0.31
N GLN A 78 6.43 -12.69 -0.51
CA GLN A 78 6.06 -11.86 -1.65
C GLN A 78 6.05 -10.41 -1.22
N SER A 79 6.76 -9.56 -1.97
CA SER A 79 6.60 -8.10 -1.92
C SER A 79 5.42 -7.64 -2.77
N PRO A 80 4.91 -6.40 -2.61
CA PRO A 80 3.92 -5.83 -3.51
C PRO A 80 4.39 -5.87 -4.97
N LEU A 81 5.67 -5.59 -5.24
CA LEU A 81 6.19 -5.60 -6.60
C LEU A 81 6.29 -7.00 -7.21
N SER A 82 6.65 -8.02 -6.44
CA SER A 82 6.64 -9.42 -6.94
C SER A 82 5.22 -9.90 -7.20
N LEU A 83 4.27 -9.52 -6.33
CA LEU A 83 2.87 -9.86 -6.49
C LEU A 83 2.25 -9.19 -7.73
N ALA A 84 2.68 -7.97 -8.06
CA ALA A 84 2.30 -7.28 -9.29
C ALA A 84 2.87 -7.90 -10.56
N LYS A 85 3.98 -8.66 -10.50
CA LYS A 85 4.54 -9.33 -11.69
C LYS A 85 3.72 -10.54 -12.12
N ASP A 86 3.08 -11.19 -11.15
CA ASP A 86 2.12 -12.26 -11.42
C ASP A 86 0.81 -11.68 -11.98
N SER A 87 0.51 -10.41 -11.69
CA SER A 87 -0.60 -9.69 -12.30
C SER A 87 -0.22 -9.16 -13.70
N LYS A 88 -1.17 -9.16 -14.63
CA LYS A 88 -1.00 -8.55 -15.96
C LYS A 88 -1.23 -7.04 -15.94
N ASN A 89 -1.41 -6.44 -14.76
CA ASN A 89 -1.82 -5.06 -14.60
C ASN A 89 -0.60 -4.11 -14.63
N VAL A 90 -0.31 -3.62 -15.82
CA VAL A 90 0.80 -2.70 -16.10
C VAL A 90 0.69 -1.40 -15.29
N SER A 91 -0.53 -0.94 -14.98
CA SER A 91 -0.76 0.29 -14.21
C SER A 91 -0.25 0.14 -12.78
N VAL A 92 -0.56 -0.98 -12.13
CA VAL A 92 -0.09 -1.31 -10.77
C VAL A 92 1.44 -1.45 -10.74
N ILE A 93 2.03 -2.19 -11.70
CA ILE A 93 3.49 -2.34 -11.80
C ILE A 93 4.16 -0.97 -11.95
N ARG A 94 3.60 -0.09 -12.79
CA ARG A 94 4.16 1.25 -13.03
C ARG A 94 4.04 2.12 -11.77
N ALA A 95 2.90 2.09 -11.08
CA ALA A 95 2.68 2.84 -9.85
C ALA A 95 3.67 2.43 -8.75
N LEU A 96 3.83 1.12 -8.51
CA LEU A 96 4.79 0.59 -7.52
C LEU A 96 6.24 0.94 -7.86
N LYS A 97 6.63 0.86 -9.14
CA LYS A 97 7.98 1.25 -9.59
C LYS A 97 8.25 2.74 -9.32
N ARG A 98 7.27 3.61 -9.61
CA ARG A 98 7.37 5.05 -9.31
C ARG A 98 7.50 5.31 -7.82
N LEU A 99 6.69 4.65 -6.99
CA LEU A 99 6.72 4.77 -5.54
C LEU A 99 8.07 4.33 -4.97
N ASN A 100 8.57 3.16 -5.40
CA ASN A 100 9.88 2.66 -4.97
C ASN A 100 11.01 3.62 -5.35
N HIS A 101 10.99 4.18 -6.57
CA HIS A 101 12.00 5.14 -6.99
C HIS A 101 11.95 6.47 -6.20
N GLN A 102 10.75 6.95 -5.83
CA GLN A 102 10.60 8.13 -4.96
C GLN A 102 11.18 7.88 -3.57
N LEU A 103 10.89 6.74 -2.96
CA LEU A 103 11.44 6.36 -1.66
C LEU A 103 12.96 6.31 -1.65
N VAL A 104 13.57 5.72 -2.68
CA VAL A 104 15.04 5.65 -2.80
C VAL A 104 15.66 7.05 -2.98
N LYS A 105 14.98 7.96 -3.68
CA LYS A 105 15.44 9.34 -3.85
C LYS A 105 15.35 10.19 -2.58
N CYS A 106 14.37 9.94 -1.72
CA CYS A 106 14.20 10.70 -0.47
C CYS A 106 15.09 10.20 0.69
N GLN A 107 15.96 9.21 0.45
CA GLN A 107 16.90 8.65 1.44
C GLN A 107 18.32 9.25 1.35
N GLY A 108 18.55 10.24 0.49
CA GLY A 108 19.81 11.01 0.39
C GLY A 108 19.57 12.48 0.64
#